data_AF-A0A382SYR8-F1
#
_entry.id   AF-A0A382SYR8-F1
#
_cell.length_a   1.000
_cell.length_b   1.000
_cell.length_c   1.000
_cell.angle_alpha   90.00
_cell.angle_beta   90.00
_cell.angle_gamma   90.00
#
_symmetry.space_group_name_H-M   'P 1'
#
loop_
_entity.id
_entity.type
_entity.pdbx_description
1 polymer ?
#
loop_
_entity_poly.entity_id
_entity_poly.type
_entity_poly.pdbx_seq_one_letter_code
_entity_poly.pdbx_strand_id
1 'polypeptide(L)'
;MMMSDVADEGGADSGMMLDPLMQDEEHDHRNASQHMMYTDNIQPVSFNELTAPGNAEIQVAASPDGKTYAYIAGWTEMHIVDVTDPSNTTVTGVYYDPNTQVLDVKYLEYNGREYVIVQNQIVDPGAADPNVGNWEDPAQVTVTLVDVTDKSDPSWAGSWYDADHPSGPHNLYT
;
A
#
# COMPACT_ATOMS: atom_id res chain seq x y z
N MET A 1 -46.12 40.54 -26.96
CA MET A 1 -45.24 40.62 -28.14
C MET A 1 -44.60 39.27 -28.32
N MET A 2 -44.67 38.74 -29.54
CA MET A 2 -44.08 37.46 -29.94
C MET A 2 -42.59 37.62 -30.26
N MET A 3 -41.84 36.53 -30.04
CA MET A 3 -40.66 36.06 -30.80
C MET A 3 -40.37 34.64 -30.24
N SER A 4 -40.94 33.56 -30.80
CA SER A 4 -40.55 32.80 -32.00
C SER A 4 -39.26 31.98 -31.84
N ASP A 5 -39.47 30.66 -31.73
CA ASP A 5 -38.67 29.48 -32.08
C ASP A 5 -37.18 29.63 -32.42
N VAL A 6 -36.35 28.81 -31.76
CA VAL A 6 -35.36 27.95 -32.43
C VAL A 6 -35.29 26.62 -31.67
N ALA A 7 -35.75 25.55 -32.31
CA ALA A 7 -35.42 24.18 -31.94
C ALA A 7 -33.98 23.91 -32.40
N ASP A 8 -33.09 23.57 -31.46
CA ASP A 8 -31.76 23.08 -31.78
C ASP A 8 -31.77 21.55 -31.74
N GLU A 9 -32.14 20.94 -32.86
CA GLU A 9 -31.76 19.56 -33.16
C GLU A 9 -30.31 19.57 -33.67
N GLY A 10 -29.38 19.48 -32.73
CA GLY A 10 -27.95 19.36 -33.00
C GLY A 10 -27.41 18.09 -32.36
N GLY A 11 -27.29 17.03 -33.17
CA GLY A 11 -26.64 15.79 -32.77
C GLY A 11 -25.21 16.04 -32.33
N ALA A 12 -24.93 15.66 -31.08
CA ALA A 12 -23.62 15.23 -30.66
C ALA A 12 -23.84 13.98 -29.82
N ASP A 13 -23.55 12.83 -30.42
CA ASP A 13 -23.12 11.63 -29.70
C ASP A 13 -21.80 11.95 -28.99
N SER A 14 -21.88 12.89 -28.04
CA SER A 14 -20.84 13.13 -27.07
C SER A 14 -20.99 11.95 -26.13
N GLY A 15 -20.30 10.86 -26.45
CA GLY A 15 -20.19 9.69 -25.60
C GLY A 15 -20.01 10.20 -24.18
N MET A 16 -21.09 10.12 -23.40
CA MET A 16 -21.14 10.61 -22.04
C MET A 16 -20.10 9.78 -21.33
N MET A 17 -18.92 10.36 -21.10
CA MET A 17 -17.95 9.82 -20.16
C MET A 17 -18.70 9.89 -18.82
N LEU A 18 -19.40 8.80 -18.50
CA LEU A 18 -19.96 8.58 -17.19
C LEU A 18 -18.80 8.76 -16.22
N ASP A 19 -18.98 9.63 -15.24
CA ASP A 19 -17.97 9.83 -14.22
C ASP A 19 -17.63 8.46 -13.61
N PRO A 20 -16.39 7.96 -13.81
CA PRO A 20 -16.00 6.67 -13.29
C PRO A 20 -15.78 6.73 -11.77
N LEU A 21 -16.07 7.86 -11.13
CA LEU A 21 -16.17 8.00 -9.70
C LEU A 21 -17.65 8.30 -9.39
N MET A 22 -18.33 7.38 -8.70
CA MET A 22 -19.57 7.77 -8.01
C MET A 22 -19.12 8.72 -6.91
N GLN A 23 -19.45 10.00 -7.01
CA GLN A 23 -19.06 11.06 -6.05
C GLN A 23 -20.29 11.72 -5.41
N ASP A 24 -21.47 11.11 -5.53
CA ASP A 24 -22.66 11.59 -4.86
C ASP A 24 -22.58 11.35 -3.34
N GLU A 25 -23.31 12.17 -2.57
CA GLU A 25 -23.42 12.04 -1.10
C GLU A 25 -24.14 10.74 -0.66
N GLU A 26 -24.49 9.84 -1.58
CA GLU A 26 -25.37 8.69 -1.33
C GLU A 26 -24.63 7.36 -1.11
N HIS A 27 -23.30 7.31 -1.29
CA HIS A 27 -22.49 6.11 -0.99
C HIS A 27 -21.44 6.36 0.12
N ASP A 28 -21.14 5.31 0.89
CA ASP A 28 -20.21 5.32 2.02
C ASP A 28 -18.79 5.03 1.52
N HIS A 29 -17.95 6.06 1.50
CA HIS A 29 -16.53 5.96 1.15
C HIS A 29 -15.70 5.03 2.07
N ARG A 30 -16.28 4.53 3.16
CA ARG A 30 -15.66 3.52 4.04
C ARG A 30 -16.09 2.09 3.70
N ASN A 31 -17.08 1.93 2.82
CA ASN A 31 -17.56 0.63 2.38
C ASN A 31 -16.99 0.28 1.00
N ALA A 32 -15.84 -0.40 0.99
CA ALA A 32 -15.15 -0.82 -0.23
C ALA A 32 -16.03 -1.63 -1.20
N SER A 33 -17.08 -2.33 -0.70
CA SER A 33 -18.00 -3.09 -1.54
C SER A 33 -18.89 -2.21 -2.46
N GLN A 34 -18.98 -0.90 -2.18
CA GLN A 34 -19.69 0.07 -3.01
C GLN A 34 -18.83 0.64 -4.15
N HIS A 35 -17.52 0.30 -4.18
CA HIS A 35 -16.56 0.73 -5.20
C HIS A 35 -16.21 -0.40 -6.18
N MET A 36 -17.21 -1.08 -6.76
CA MET A 36 -17.00 -2.09 -7.80
C MET A 36 -16.83 -1.46 -9.20
N MET A 37 -15.79 -0.64 -9.36
CA MET A 37 -15.40 -0.09 -10.66
C MET A 37 -14.41 -1.05 -11.33
N TYR A 38 -14.70 -1.51 -12.56
CA TYR A 38 -13.78 -2.32 -13.33
C TYR A 38 -13.66 -1.80 -14.75
N THR A 39 -12.50 -2.06 -15.35
CA THR A 39 -12.29 -1.95 -16.79
C THR A 39 -11.97 -3.34 -17.32
N ASP A 40 -12.03 -3.56 -18.63
CA ASP A 40 -11.67 -4.88 -19.22
C ASP A 40 -10.25 -5.35 -18.84
N ASN A 41 -9.38 -4.42 -18.43
CA ASN A 41 -8.00 -4.66 -18.01
C ASN A 41 -7.76 -4.57 -16.49
N ILE A 42 -8.74 -4.16 -15.68
CA ILE A 42 -8.63 -4.06 -14.22
C ILE A 42 -9.93 -4.55 -13.59
N GLN A 43 -9.86 -5.66 -12.85
CA GLN A 43 -10.99 -6.22 -12.13
C GLN A 43 -10.71 -6.20 -10.62
N PRO A 44 -11.56 -5.53 -9.80
CA PRO A 44 -11.54 -5.72 -8.35
C PRO A 44 -11.97 -7.15 -8.03
N VAL A 45 -11.11 -7.93 -7.37
CA VAL A 45 -11.38 -9.35 -7.07
C VAL A 45 -11.73 -9.57 -5.60
N SER A 46 -11.01 -8.91 -4.68
CA SER A 46 -11.22 -9.03 -3.24
C SER A 46 -10.77 -7.78 -2.49
N PHE A 47 -11.28 -7.61 -1.27
CA PHE A 47 -10.84 -6.61 -0.31
C PHE A 47 -10.49 -7.30 1.01
N ASN A 48 -9.36 -6.95 1.61
CA ASN A 48 -8.95 -7.44 2.92
C ASN A 48 -8.96 -6.29 3.91
N GLU A 49 -9.87 -6.32 4.89
CA GLU A 49 -10.03 -5.29 5.92
C GLU A 49 -8.75 -5.02 6.73
N LEU A 50 -7.82 -5.97 6.80
CA LEU A 50 -6.53 -5.77 7.47
C LEU A 50 -5.63 -4.74 6.76
N THR A 51 -5.94 -4.41 5.50
CA THR A 51 -5.28 -3.35 4.72
C THR A 51 -5.91 -1.96 4.91
N ALA A 52 -6.98 -1.86 5.72
CA ALA A 52 -7.69 -0.61 6.00
C ALA A 52 -6.97 0.43 6.88
N PRO A 53 -5.93 0.12 7.69
CA PRO A 53 -5.23 1.14 8.47
C PRO A 53 -4.59 2.25 7.62
N GLY A 54 -4.49 2.08 6.31
CA GLY A 54 -3.73 2.95 5.42
C GLY A 54 -2.38 2.31 5.19
N ASN A 55 -2.19 1.75 4.00
CA ASN A 55 -0.91 1.16 3.62
C ASN A 55 -0.06 2.24 2.96
N ALA A 56 1.23 2.23 3.28
CA ALA A 56 2.18 3.15 2.65
C ALA A 56 2.80 2.52 1.38
N GLU A 57 3.21 1.25 1.45
CA GLU A 57 3.73 0.50 0.30
C GLU A 57 3.26 -0.96 0.28
N ILE A 58 3.20 -1.53 -0.93
CA ILE A 58 2.95 -2.95 -1.17
C ILE A 58 3.99 -3.46 -2.16
N GLN A 59 4.66 -4.56 -1.84
CA GLN A 59 5.42 -5.33 -2.81
C GLN A 59 4.82 -6.72 -3.00
N VAL A 60 4.67 -7.13 -4.25
CA VAL A 60 4.26 -8.50 -4.62
C VAL A 60 5.45 -9.23 -5.23
N ALA A 61 5.74 -10.45 -4.75
CA ALA A 61 6.84 -11.25 -5.25
C ALA A 61 6.50 -12.75 -5.31
N ALA A 62 7.03 -13.43 -6.33
CA ALA A 62 7.07 -14.88 -6.36
C ALA A 62 8.11 -15.38 -5.33
N SER A 63 7.79 -16.49 -4.66
CA SER A 63 8.61 -17.11 -3.64
C SER A 63 9.15 -18.47 -4.13
N PRO A 64 10.31 -18.95 -3.63
CA PRO A 64 10.88 -20.25 -3.99
C PRO A 64 9.97 -21.46 -3.74
N ASP A 65 8.99 -21.33 -2.84
CA ASP A 65 7.96 -22.36 -2.59
C ASP A 65 6.89 -22.48 -3.70
N GLY A 66 7.00 -21.66 -4.74
CA GLY A 66 6.11 -21.66 -5.90
C GLY A 66 4.84 -20.83 -5.70
N LYS A 67 4.72 -20.10 -4.59
CA LYS A 67 3.60 -19.20 -4.30
C LYS A 67 3.96 -17.75 -4.61
N THR A 68 2.94 -16.89 -4.62
CA THR A 68 3.11 -15.44 -4.74
C THR A 68 2.60 -14.77 -3.48
N TYR A 69 3.41 -13.90 -2.90
CA TYR A 69 3.09 -13.19 -1.67
C TYR A 69 3.07 -11.68 -1.89
N ALA A 70 2.13 -11.01 -1.23
CA ALA A 70 2.13 -9.58 -1.04
C ALA A 70 2.67 -9.25 0.36
N TYR A 71 3.64 -8.33 0.42
CA TYR A 71 4.18 -7.73 1.63
C TYR A 71 3.61 -6.32 1.70
N ILE A 72 2.85 -6.04 2.75
CA ILE A 72 2.02 -4.84 2.87
C ILE A 72 2.46 -4.08 4.12
N ALA A 73 2.98 -2.87 3.96
CA ALA A 73 3.28 -1.98 5.07
C ALA A 73 1.99 -1.41 5.66
N GLY A 74 1.79 -1.54 6.97
CA GLY A 74 0.56 -1.19 7.69
C GLY A 74 0.85 -0.50 9.02
N TRP A 75 1.45 0.68 8.96
CA TRP A 75 1.88 1.46 10.13
C TRP A 75 2.78 0.64 11.06
N THR A 76 2.31 0.08 12.18
CA THR A 76 3.18 -0.67 13.10
C THR A 76 3.42 -2.12 12.66
N GLU A 77 2.85 -2.56 11.54
CA GLU A 77 2.89 -3.93 11.09
C GLU A 77 3.30 -4.02 9.62
N MET A 78 3.94 -5.13 9.25
CA MET A 78 3.99 -5.62 7.88
C MET A 78 3.17 -6.90 7.79
N HIS A 79 2.20 -6.96 6.89
CA HIS A 79 1.42 -8.17 6.63
C HIS A 79 2.00 -8.93 5.43
N ILE A 80 2.05 -10.26 5.56
CA ILE A 80 2.42 -11.18 4.50
C ILE A 80 1.16 -11.92 4.07
N VAL A 81 0.74 -11.74 2.83
CA VAL A 81 -0.52 -12.28 2.30
C VAL A 81 -0.21 -13.21 1.13
N ASP A 82 -0.66 -14.46 1.21
CA ASP A 82 -0.67 -15.37 0.05
C ASP A 82 -1.70 -14.85 -0.96
N VAL A 83 -1.21 -14.47 -2.13
CA VAL A 83 -2.00 -13.94 -3.25
C VAL A 83 -1.83 -14.81 -4.50
N THR A 84 -1.41 -16.08 -4.32
CA THR A 84 -1.25 -17.04 -5.41
C THR A 84 -2.55 -17.22 -6.19
N ASP A 85 -3.67 -17.29 -5.47
CA ASP A 85 -5.00 -17.14 -6.03
C ASP A 85 -5.55 -15.77 -5.61
N PRO A 86 -5.62 -14.78 -6.52
CA PRO A 86 -6.11 -13.43 -6.21
C PRO A 86 -7.60 -13.42 -5.81
N SER A 87 -8.35 -14.49 -6.10
CA SER A 87 -9.75 -14.64 -5.69
C SER A 87 -9.94 -15.22 -4.30
N ASN A 88 -8.87 -15.75 -3.70
CA ASN A 88 -8.89 -16.35 -2.37
C ASN A 88 -7.58 -16.08 -1.63
N THR A 89 -7.38 -14.82 -1.26
CA THR A 89 -6.17 -14.39 -0.56
C THR A 89 -6.20 -14.80 0.91
N THR A 90 -5.04 -15.00 1.52
CA THR A 90 -4.95 -15.39 2.95
C THR A 90 -3.76 -14.74 3.62
N VAL A 91 -3.99 -14.06 4.75
CA VAL A 91 -2.88 -13.55 5.59
C VAL A 91 -2.14 -14.73 6.19
N THR A 92 -0.86 -14.85 5.85
CA THR A 92 0.02 -15.95 6.25
C THR A 92 0.85 -15.59 7.47
N GLY A 93 1.24 -14.32 7.61
CA GLY A 93 2.00 -13.85 8.76
C GLY A 93 1.97 -12.34 8.92
N VAL A 94 2.41 -11.89 10.08
CA VAL A 94 2.49 -10.48 10.46
C VAL A 94 3.80 -10.25 11.19
N TYR A 95 4.57 -9.26 10.76
CA TYR A 95 5.70 -8.74 11.50
C TYR A 95 5.28 -7.45 12.21
N TYR A 96 5.46 -7.37 13.52
CA TYR A 96 5.17 -6.19 14.31
C TYR A 96 6.45 -5.42 14.62
N ASP A 97 6.50 -4.14 14.26
CA ASP A 97 7.58 -3.24 14.67
C ASP A 97 7.13 -2.46 15.92
N PRO A 98 7.70 -2.74 17.10
CA PRO A 98 7.27 -2.10 18.34
C PRO A 98 7.75 -0.65 18.48
N ASN A 99 8.70 -0.22 17.64
CA ASN A 99 9.42 1.02 17.86
C ASN A 99 9.03 2.10 16.84
N THR A 100 8.51 1.70 15.69
CA THR A 100 8.39 2.58 14.53
C THR A 100 7.19 2.21 13.64
N GLN A 101 6.90 3.07 12.67
CA GLN A 101 5.96 2.83 11.59
C GLN A 101 6.71 2.29 10.37
N VAL A 102 6.35 1.09 9.93
CA VAL A 102 6.61 0.46 8.64
C VAL A 102 5.93 1.27 7.54
N LEU A 103 6.74 1.92 6.69
CA LEU A 103 6.24 2.69 5.56
C LEU A 103 6.62 2.08 4.21
N ASP A 104 7.82 1.51 4.11
CA ASP A 104 8.36 0.95 2.86
C ASP A 104 8.83 -0.49 3.14
N VAL A 105 8.60 -1.39 2.18
CA VAL A 105 8.91 -2.81 2.22
C VAL A 105 9.57 -3.25 0.91
N LYS A 106 10.79 -3.78 1.01
CA LYS A 106 11.50 -4.40 -0.11
C LYS A 106 11.82 -5.87 0.11
N TYR A 107 11.08 -6.76 -0.55
CA TYR A 107 11.40 -8.17 -0.68
C TYR A 107 12.68 -8.40 -1.51
N LEU A 108 13.51 -9.31 -1.01
CA LEU A 108 14.66 -9.87 -1.71
C LEU A 108 14.89 -11.33 -1.30
N GLU A 109 15.42 -12.11 -2.23
CA GLU A 109 15.90 -13.47 -1.98
C GLU A 109 17.43 -13.49 -1.99
N TYR A 110 18.04 -14.15 -1.02
CA TYR A 110 19.49 -14.32 -0.96
C TYR A 110 19.88 -15.68 -0.37
N ASN A 111 20.71 -16.44 -1.08
CA ASN A 111 21.19 -17.77 -0.68
C ASN A 111 20.06 -18.76 -0.27
N GLY A 112 18.93 -18.74 -0.98
CA GLY A 112 17.78 -19.62 -0.69
C GLY A 112 17.02 -19.25 0.57
N ARG A 113 17.25 -18.03 1.10
CA ARG A 113 16.46 -17.40 2.15
C ARG A 113 15.78 -16.16 1.62
N GLU A 114 14.72 -15.78 2.29
CA GLU A 114 13.88 -14.68 1.88
C GLU A 114 13.86 -13.61 2.96
N TYR A 115 14.00 -12.36 2.54
CA TYR A 115 14.06 -11.22 3.44
C TYR A 115 13.16 -10.10 2.96
N VAL A 116 12.70 -9.29 3.90
CA VAL A 116 12.12 -7.98 3.62
C VAL A 116 12.96 -6.93 4.31
N ILE A 117 13.37 -5.94 3.53
CA ILE A 117 13.92 -4.70 4.05
C ILE A 117 12.73 -3.82 4.39
N VAL A 118 12.66 -3.38 5.63
CA VAL A 118 11.63 -2.48 6.13
C VAL A 118 12.28 -1.15 6.43
N GLN A 119 11.76 -0.08 5.82
CA GLN A 119 12.08 1.28 6.24
C GLN A 119 11.01 1.80 7.19
N ASN A 120 11.51 2.35 8.28
CA ASN A 120 10.75 2.68 9.47
C ASN A 120 10.81 4.19 9.76
N GLN A 121 9.78 4.75 10.38
CA GLN A 121 9.74 6.13 10.88
C GLN A 121 9.07 6.21 12.25
N ILE A 122 9.55 7.04 13.18
CA ILE A 122 8.75 7.38 14.38
C ILE A 122 7.89 8.59 14.03
N VAL A 123 6.58 8.45 14.21
CA VAL A 123 5.66 9.58 14.16
C VAL A 123 4.91 9.63 15.48
N ASP A 124 5.01 10.78 16.15
CA ASP A 124 3.94 11.25 17.03
C ASP A 124 2.68 11.38 16.15
N PRO A 125 1.58 10.65 16.39
CA PRO A 125 0.42 10.52 15.50
C PRO A 125 -0.17 11.82 14.90
N GLY A 126 0.28 13.01 15.33
CA GLY A 126 -0.07 14.32 14.77
C GLY A 126 0.93 14.96 13.78
N ALA A 127 2.09 14.37 13.47
CA ALA A 127 3.12 14.99 12.61
C ALA A 127 3.52 14.09 11.43
N ALA A 128 2.93 14.33 10.26
CA ALA A 128 3.18 13.54 9.05
C ALA A 128 4.59 13.69 8.45
N ASP A 129 5.43 14.59 8.97
CA ASP A 129 6.76 14.89 8.41
C ASP A 129 7.80 14.99 9.54
N PRO A 130 8.78 14.06 9.63
CA PRO A 130 9.83 14.13 10.62
C PRO A 130 10.84 15.22 10.26
N ASN A 131 11.44 15.84 11.28
CA ASN A 131 12.48 16.85 11.08
C ASN A 131 13.76 16.20 10.53
N VAL A 132 13.92 16.21 9.21
CA VAL A 132 15.12 15.69 8.52
C VAL A 132 16.40 16.26 9.14
N GLY A 133 17.29 15.37 9.59
CA GLY A 133 18.61 15.72 10.12
C GLY A 133 18.69 15.95 11.64
N ASN A 134 17.58 15.87 12.38
CA ASN A 134 17.58 15.88 13.84
C ASN A 134 16.87 14.64 14.39
N TRP A 135 17.61 13.53 14.47
CA TRP A 135 17.10 12.24 14.92
C TRP A 135 17.36 12.05 16.42
N GLU A 136 16.31 12.03 17.23
CA GLU A 136 16.44 11.82 18.68
C GLU A 136 16.64 10.33 19.03
N ASP A 137 15.96 9.43 18.32
CA ASP A 137 16.10 7.99 18.45
C ASP A 137 16.74 7.38 17.18
N PRO A 138 17.87 6.67 17.28
CA PRO A 138 18.48 5.97 16.15
C PRO A 138 17.53 5.03 15.39
N ALA A 139 16.49 4.49 16.04
CA ALA A 139 15.47 3.67 15.38
C ALA A 139 14.71 4.42 14.27
N GLN A 140 14.64 5.77 14.33
CA GLN A 140 13.98 6.62 13.34
C GLN A 140 14.61 6.60 11.95
N VAL A 141 15.89 6.24 11.88
CA VAL A 141 16.68 6.17 10.64
C VAL A 141 17.35 4.81 10.52
N THR A 142 16.73 3.80 11.11
CA THR A 142 17.20 2.44 11.00
C THR A 142 16.41 1.74 9.91
N VAL A 143 17.13 1.07 9.03
CA VAL A 143 16.51 0.12 8.12
C VAL A 143 16.61 -1.26 8.75
N THR A 144 15.50 -1.97 8.75
CA THR A 144 15.34 -3.28 9.39
C THR A 144 15.35 -4.38 8.34
N LEU A 145 16.10 -5.45 8.58
CA LEU A 145 16.01 -6.68 7.81
C LEU A 145 15.17 -7.69 8.57
N VAL A 146 14.12 -8.19 7.94
CA VAL A 146 13.22 -9.22 8.46
C VAL A 146 13.44 -10.50 7.66
N ASP A 147 13.75 -11.63 8.31
CA ASP A 147 13.72 -12.96 7.69
C ASP A 147 12.26 -13.39 7.55
N VAL A 148 11.84 -13.66 6.33
CA VAL A 148 10.49 -14.10 5.97
C VAL A 148 10.52 -15.46 5.26
N THR A 149 11.60 -16.23 5.44
CA THR A 149 11.72 -17.57 4.84
C THR A 149 10.57 -18.45 5.30
N ASP A 150 10.27 -18.45 6.60
CA ASP A 150 8.99 -18.94 7.13
C ASP A 150 7.99 -17.78 7.16
N LYS A 151 7.05 -17.78 6.21
CA LYS A 151 6.03 -16.73 6.08
C LYS A 151 5.12 -16.61 7.30
N SER A 152 5.02 -17.67 8.11
CA SER A 152 4.18 -17.70 9.32
C SER A 152 4.89 -17.23 10.58
N ASP A 153 6.22 -17.08 10.53
CA ASP A 153 7.06 -16.63 11.65
C ASP A 153 8.11 -15.62 11.16
N PRO A 154 7.68 -14.45 10.63
CA PRO A 154 8.61 -13.42 10.21
C PRO A 154 9.35 -12.86 11.43
N SER A 155 10.67 -12.77 11.33
CA SER A 155 11.51 -12.42 12.48
C SER A 155 12.62 -11.45 12.13
N TRP A 156 13.02 -10.64 13.11
CA TRP A 156 14.14 -9.72 12.95
C TRP A 156 15.43 -10.48 12.65
N ALA A 157 16.11 -10.08 11.57
CA ALA A 157 17.39 -10.66 11.13
C ALA A 157 18.57 -9.72 11.34
N GLY A 158 18.33 -8.41 11.29
CA GLY A 158 19.38 -7.40 11.40
C GLY A 158 18.86 -5.99 11.19
N SER A 159 19.72 -5.00 11.35
CA SER A 159 19.41 -3.62 11.04
C SER A 159 20.67 -2.80 10.82
N TRP A 160 20.54 -1.67 10.13
CA TRP A 160 21.63 -0.72 9.94
C TRP A 160 21.15 0.71 10.12
N TYR A 161 22.03 1.52 10.71
CA TYR A 161 21.82 2.95 10.88
C TYR A 161 22.06 3.66 9.56
N ASP A 162 21.05 4.37 9.07
CA ASP A 162 20.98 4.97 7.75
C ASP A 162 20.69 6.47 7.85
N ALA A 163 21.55 7.19 8.58
CA ALA A 163 21.36 8.61 8.89
C ALA A 163 21.62 9.57 7.73
N ASP A 164 22.26 9.10 6.66
CA ASP A 164 22.61 9.88 5.48
C ASP A 164 21.81 9.48 4.22
N HIS A 165 20.73 8.71 4.37
CA HIS A 165 19.93 8.27 3.23
C HIS A 165 19.40 9.47 2.40
N PRO A 166 19.70 9.55 1.09
CA PRO A 166 19.25 10.62 0.20
C PRO A 166 17.74 10.64 -0.13
N SER A 167 16.89 9.84 0.52
CA SER A 167 15.46 9.71 0.22
C SER A 167 14.54 10.35 1.25
N GLY A 168 15.09 10.88 2.35
CA GLY A 168 14.27 11.43 3.43
C GLY A 168 13.20 10.43 3.93
N PRO A 169 12.23 10.88 4.72
CA PRO A 169 11.01 10.13 4.95
C PRO A 169 10.25 9.97 3.62
N HIS A 170 10.29 8.76 3.04
CA HIS A 170 9.45 8.28 1.94
C HIS A 170 9.61 8.99 0.57
N ASN A 171 10.18 8.27 -0.41
CA ASN A 171 10.11 8.53 -1.86
C ASN A 171 10.24 10.01 -2.33
N LEU A 172 11.39 10.65 -2.06
CA LEU A 172 11.79 11.90 -2.73
C LEU A 172 12.49 11.63 -4.08
N TYR A 173 11.80 11.00 -5.03
CA TYR A 173 12.11 11.17 -6.45
C TYR A 173 10.80 11.27 -7.25
N THR A 174 10.36 12.52 -7.47
CA THR A 174 9.54 12.92 -8.61
C THR A 174 10.37 13.79 -9.55
#